data_AF-A0AAU8FC55-F1
#
_entry.id   AF-A0AAU8FC55-F1
#
_cell.length_a   1.000
_cell.length_b   1.000
_cell.length_c   1.000
_cell.angle_alpha   90.00
_cell.angle_beta   90.00
_cell.angle_gamma   90.00
#
_symmetry.space_group_name_H-M   'P 1'
#
loop_
_entity.id
_entity.type
_entity.pdbx_description
1 polymer ?
#
loop_
_entity_poly.entity_id
_entity_poly.type
_entity_poly.pdbx_seq_one_letter_code
_entity_poly.pdbx_strand_id
1 'polypeptide(L)'
;MGLSKAFLNDRLKISVGKNFELESRNNSGNSTEIFDNIALDYAISRDGRYMFRAFRKNQYQSILEGFIIETGVSFIITADYDLFREIFQKQRNEK
;
A
#
# COMPACT_ATOMS: atom_id res chain seq x y z
N MET A 1 -13.41 2.74 -4.35
CA MET A 1 -13.41 1.55 -5.25
C MET A 1 -12.09 1.59 -6.03
N GLY A 2 -11.38 0.46 -6.17
CA GLY A 2 -10.07 0.42 -6.81
C GLY A 2 -9.86 -0.84 -7.64
N LEU A 3 -8.95 -0.77 -8.61
CA LEU A 3 -8.54 -1.87 -9.45
C LEU A 3 -7.08 -2.22 -9.12
N SER A 4 -6.74 -3.51 -9.19
CA SER A 4 -5.34 -3.93 -9.09
C SER A 4 -5.05 -5.02 -10.08
N LYS A 5 -3.81 -5.06 -10.57
CA LYS A 5 -3.31 -6.09 -11.47
C LYS A 5 -1.94 -6.55 -11.02
N ALA A 6 -1.77 -7.87 -10.99
CA ALA A 6 -0.52 -8.52 -10.62
C ALA A 6 0.17 -9.11 -11.85
N PHE A 7 1.50 -9.09 -11.82
CA PHE A 7 2.39 -9.55 -12.88
C PHE A 7 3.59 -10.27 -12.25
N LEU A 8 4.39 -10.94 -13.09
CA LEU A 8 5.64 -11.59 -12.68
C LEU A 8 5.43 -12.61 -11.55
N ASN A 9 4.40 -13.47 -11.66
CA ASN A 9 3.99 -14.40 -10.60
C ASN A 9 3.73 -13.67 -9.28
N ASP A 10 2.87 -12.65 -9.34
CA ASP A 10 2.48 -11.80 -8.23
C ASP A 10 3.59 -10.96 -7.58
N ARG A 11 4.78 -10.94 -8.18
CA ARG A 11 5.91 -10.13 -7.67
C ARG A 11 5.76 -8.66 -7.97
N LEU A 12 5.04 -8.27 -9.02
CA LEU A 12 4.76 -6.87 -9.33
C LEU A 12 3.26 -6.64 -9.29
N LYS A 13 2.79 -5.87 -8.30
CA LYS A 13 1.38 -5.51 -8.17
C LYS A 13 1.20 -4.02 -8.37
N ILE A 14 0.35 -3.66 -9.32
CA ILE A 14 -0.04 -2.28 -9.60
C ILE A 14 -1.47 -2.10 -9.13
N SER A 15 -1.71 -1.08 -8.30
CA SER A 15 -3.02 -0.77 -7.74
C SER A 15 -3.39 0.67 -8.04
N VAL A 16 -4.62 0.90 -8.49
CA VAL A 16 -5.17 2.22 -8.78
C VAL A 16 -6.52 2.39 -8.06
N GLY A 17 -6.80 3.58 -7.54
CA GLY A 17 -8.02 3.86 -6.81
C GLY A 17 -8.49 5.30 -6.98
N LYS A 18 -9.80 5.52 -6.84
CA LYS A 18 -10.41 6.84 -6.82
C LYS A 18 -10.81 7.24 -5.41
N ASN A 19 -10.64 8.52 -5.08
CA ASN A 19 -11.21 9.10 -3.87
C ASN A 19 -12.58 9.66 -4.24
N PHE A 20 -13.64 9.08 -3.66
CA PHE A 20 -14.99 9.63 -3.83
C PHE A 20 -15.29 10.53 -2.65
N GLU A 21 -15.44 11.82 -2.95
CA GLU A 21 -15.97 12.78 -2.00
C GLU A 21 -17.46 12.94 -2.25
N LEU A 22 -18.26 12.59 -1.26
CA LEU A 22 -19.70 12.83 -1.26
C LEU A 22 -19.94 14.26 -0.78
N GLU A 23 -19.68 15.25 -1.63
CA GLU A 23 -20.34 16.56 -1.51
C GLU A 23 -21.26 16.79 -2.71
N SER A 24 -22.50 17.15 -2.37
CA SER A 24 -23.66 17.18 -3.24
C SER A 24 -23.54 18.22 -4.37
N ARG A 25 -23.77 17.74 -5.60
CA ARG A 25 -24.24 18.46 -6.80
C ARG A 25 -23.27 19.44 -7.49
N ASN A 26 -23.21 19.23 -8.81
CA ASN A 26 -22.81 20.16 -9.86
C ASN A 26 -21.32 20.50 -9.93
N ASN A 27 -20.58 19.72 -10.73
CA ASN A 27 -19.79 20.32 -11.79
C ASN A 27 -19.47 19.29 -12.88
N SER A 28 -20.16 19.46 -14.01
CA SER A 28 -19.78 18.95 -15.31
C SER A 28 -18.51 19.67 -15.77
N GLY A 29 -17.37 18.98 -15.74
CA GLY A 29 -16.11 19.50 -16.27
C GLY A 29 -15.08 18.39 -16.41
N ASN A 30 -15.02 17.79 -17.60
CA ASN A 30 -13.89 17.00 -18.12
C ASN A 30 -13.22 16.05 -17.12
N SER A 31 -13.98 15.02 -16.69
CA SER A 31 -13.45 13.87 -15.97
C SER A 31 -12.60 12.99 -16.91
N THR A 32 -11.42 13.46 -17.28
CA THR A 32 -10.41 12.66 -18.01
C THR A 32 -9.83 11.62 -17.05
N GLU A 33 -10.62 10.63 -16.63
CA GLU A 33 -10.20 9.34 -16.07
C GLU A 33 -8.92 9.35 -15.18
N ILE A 34 -8.73 10.36 -14.34
CA ILE A 34 -7.54 10.43 -13.49
C ILE A 34 -7.78 9.45 -12.34
N PHE A 35 -7.08 8.33 -12.36
CA PHE A 35 -6.95 7.49 -11.17
C PHE A 35 -6.18 8.29 -10.11
N ASP A 36 -6.84 8.69 -9.03
CA ASP A 36 -6.28 9.63 -8.03
C ASP A 36 -5.12 9.03 -7.24
N ASN A 37 -5.25 7.76 -6.88
CA ASN A 37 -4.27 7.02 -6.11
C ASN A 37 -3.63 5.93 -6.95
N ILE A 38 -2.30 5.83 -6.90
CA ILE A 38 -1.52 4.81 -7.60
C ILE A 38 -0.52 4.21 -6.61
N ALA A 39 -0.40 2.89 -6.61
CA ALA A 39 0.63 2.17 -5.86
C ALA A 39 1.26 1.09 -6.74
N LEU A 40 2.58 0.95 -6.61
CA LEU A 40 3.38 -0.09 -7.24
C LEU A 40 4.14 -0.84 -6.15
N ASP A 41 3.87 -2.14 -6.05
CA ASP A 41 4.48 -3.05 -5.07
C ASP A 41 5.34 -4.07 -5.81
N TYR A 42 6.61 -4.20 -5.40
CA TYR A 42 7.56 -5.13 -5.98
C TYR A 42 8.23 -6.03 -4.93
N ALA A 43 7.96 -7.34 -4.99
CA ALA A 43 8.55 -8.35 -4.13
C ALA A 43 9.97 -8.71 -4.60
N ILE A 44 10.96 -8.26 -3.84
CA ILE A 44 12.38 -8.51 -4.11
C ILE A 44 12.71 -9.97 -3.79
N SER A 45 12.25 -10.46 -2.65
CA SER A 45 12.33 -11.88 -2.32
C SER A 45 11.09 -12.63 -2.78
N ARG A 46 11.26 -13.90 -3.16
CA ARG A 46 10.17 -14.77 -3.62
C ARG A 46 9.15 -15.09 -2.53
N ASP A 47 9.58 -15.03 -1.28
CA ASP A 47 8.76 -15.26 -0.08
C ASP A 47 8.07 -13.98 0.43
N GLY A 48 8.27 -12.83 -0.23
CA GLY A 48 7.66 -11.56 0.16
C GLY A 48 8.27 -10.86 1.38
N ARG A 49 9.31 -11.42 2.01
CA ARG A 49 9.97 -10.80 3.17
C ARG A 49 10.61 -9.45 2.89
N TYR A 50 11.02 -9.19 1.65
CA TYR A 50 11.55 -7.90 1.22
C TYR A 50 10.73 -7.35 0.06
N MET A 51 10.14 -6.17 0.25
CA MET A 51 9.30 -5.53 -0.76
C MET A 51 9.61 -4.04 -0.89
N PHE A 52 9.66 -3.53 -2.12
CA PHE A 52 9.63 -2.10 -2.41
C PHE A 52 8.20 -1.69 -2.75
N ARG A 53 7.76 -0.57 -2.19
CA ARG A 53 6.48 0.05 -2.53
C ARG A 53 6.70 1.52 -2.88
N ALA A 54 6.24 1.93 -4.05
CA ALA A 54 6.13 3.33 -4.45
C ALA A 54 4.65 3.70 -4.54
N PHE A 55 4.28 4.88 -4.07
CA PHE A 55 2.89 5.31 -4.10
C PHE A 55 2.76 6.80 -4.31
N ARG A 56 1.62 7.18 -4.90
CA ARG A 56 1.10 8.54 -4.96
C ARG A 56 -0.35 8.50 -4.51
N LYS A 57 -0.71 9.32 -3.54
CA LYS A 57 -2.09 9.50 -3.07
C LYS A 57 -2.48 10.96 -3.24
N ASN A 58 -3.72 11.20 -3.61
CA ASN A 58 -4.25 12.55 -3.81
C ASN A 58 -5.53 12.73 -3.01
N GLN A 59 -5.47 13.37 -1.84
CA GLN A 59 -6.62 13.54 -0.97
C GLN A 59 -7.01 15.02 -0.90
N TYR A 60 -8.28 15.32 -1.18
CA TYR A 60 -8.81 16.64 -0.87
C TYR A 60 -9.01 16.79 0.64
N GLN A 61 -8.77 17.99 1.14
CA GLN A 61 -8.99 18.36 2.53
C GLN A 61 -9.84 19.61 2.59
N SER A 62 -11.04 19.50 3.17
CA SER A 62 -11.99 20.62 3.28
C SER A 62 -11.43 21.79 4.09
N ILE A 63 -10.53 21.53 5.05
CA ILE A 63 -9.88 22.58 5.87
C ILE A 63 -8.99 23.49 5.01
N LEU A 64 -8.35 22.92 4.00
CA LEU A 64 -7.39 23.61 3.13
C LEU A 64 -8.04 24.01 1.80
N GLU A 65 -9.32 23.71 1.60
CA GLU A 65 -10.10 23.89 0.38
C GLU A 65 -9.32 23.44 -0.88
N GLY A 66 -8.62 22.31 -0.77
CA GLY A 66 -7.66 21.91 -1.81
C GLY A 66 -7.18 20.47 -1.73
N PHE A 67 -6.50 20.06 -2.80
CA PHE A 67 -5.90 18.73 -2.96
C PHE A 67 -4.50 18.67 -2.35
N ILE A 68 -4.27 17.66 -1.50
CA ILE A 68 -2.94 17.29 -1.01
C ILE A 68 -2.48 16.03 -1.74
N ILE A 69 -1.34 16.16 -2.40
CA ILE A 69 -0.66 15.07 -3.08
C ILE A 69 0.50 14.60 -2.21
N GLU A 70 0.45 13.34 -1.78
CA GLU A 70 1.53 12.66 -1.07
C GLU A 70 2.17 11.62 -1.98
N THR A 71 3.47 11.72 -2.22
CA THR A 71 4.24 10.73 -2.98
C THR A 71 5.35 10.19 -2.12
N GLY A 72 5.53 8.88 -2.11
CA GLY A 72 6.49 8.23 -1.25
C GLY A 72 7.01 6.91 -1.81
N VAL A 73 8.15 6.51 -1.27
CA VAL A 73 8.73 5.18 -1.47
C VAL A 73 8.97 4.55 -0.11
N SER A 74 8.82 3.23 -0.03
CA SER A 74 8.97 2.46 1.19
C SER A 74 9.66 1.14 0.89
N PHE A 75 10.52 0.73 1.81
CA PHE A 75 11.10 -0.60 1.85
C PHE A 75 10.51 -1.33 3.04
N ILE A 76 9.92 -2.50 2.79
CA ILE A 76 9.17 -3.27 3.76
C ILE A 76 9.93 -4.57 4.03
N ILE A 77 10.25 -4.79 5.32
CA ILE A 77 10.88 -6.02 5.82
C ILE A 77 9.87 -6.73 6.69
N THR A 78 9.55 -7.98 6.35
CA THR A 78 8.67 -8.85 7.13
C THR A 78 9.51 -9.96 7.76
N ALA A 79 9.42 -10.11 9.09
CA ALA A 79 10.13 -11.14 9.84
C ALA A 79 9.15 -11.94 10.69
N ASP A 80 9.15 -13.26 10.50
CA ASP A 80 8.37 -14.21 11.31
C ASP A 80 9.21 -14.63 12.52
N TYR A 81 8.69 -14.42 13.73
CA TYR A 81 9.37 -14.76 14.98
C TYR A 81 8.75 -16.00 15.63
N ASP A 82 8.95 -17.18 15.04
CA ASP A 82 8.59 -18.45 15.70
C ASP A 82 9.52 -18.80 16.87
N LEU A 83 10.63 -18.08 17.02
CA LEU A 83 11.71 -18.40 17.96
C LEU A 83 11.44 -18.10 19.44
N PHE A 84 10.41 -17.30 19.77
CA PHE A 84 10.15 -17.00 21.19
C PHE A 84 9.82 -18.27 21.97
N ARG A 85 9.04 -19.21 21.39
CA ARG A 85 8.70 -20.47 22.07
C ARG A 85 9.91 -21.38 22.27
N GLU A 86 10.88 -21.37 21.35
CA GLU A 86 12.12 -22.15 21.47
C GLU A 86 13.08 -21.58 22.54
N ILE A 87 13.22 -20.25 22.60
CA ILE A 87 14.08 -19.59 23.61
C ILE A 87 13.56 -19.85 25.03
N PHE A 88 12.23 -19.82 25.23
CA PHE A 88 11.62 -20.08 26.54
C PHE A 88 11.51 -21.58 26.89
N GLN A 89 11.43 -22.49 25.89
CA GLN A 89 11.42 -23.94 26.16
C GLN A 89 12.81 -24.49 26.44
N LYS A 90 13.87 -23.93 25.84
CA LYS A 90 15.24 -24.43 26.10
C LYS A 90 15.69 -24.21 27.55
N GLN A 91 15.24 -23.14 28.21
CA GLN A 91 15.55 -22.90 29.63
C GLN A 91 14.77 -23.80 30.61
N ARG A 92 13.69 -24.46 30.18
CA ARG A 92 12.88 -25.30 31.07
C ARG A 92 13.33 -26.77 31.09
N ASN A 93 14.14 -27.18 30.12
CA ASN A 93 14.63 -28.56 29.99
C ASN A 93 16.06 -28.76 30.51
N GLU A 94 16.65 -27.76 31.18
CA GLU A 94 17.90 -27.89 31.95
C GLU A 94 17.62 -28.01 33.47
N LYS A 95 16.66 -28.87 33.84
CA LYS A 95 16.49 -29.33 35.23
C LYS A 95 16.39 -30.84 35.29
#